data_AF-A0A2E9L2E8-F1
#
_entry.id   AF-A0A2E9L2E8-F1
#
_cell.length_a   1.000
_cell.length_b   1.000
_cell.length_c   1.000
_cell.angle_alpha   90.00
_cell.angle_beta   90.00
_cell.angle_gamma   90.00
#
_symmetry.space_group_name_H-M   'P 1'
#
loop_
_entity.id
_entity.type
_entity.pdbx_description
1 polymer ?
#
loop_
_entity_poly.entity_id
_entity_poly.type
_entity_poly.pdbx_seq_one_letter_code
_entity_poly.pdbx_strand_id
1 'polypeptide(L)'
;MKPIEQPVLARFYRSSEQVMRLTRMGCSHPTRLSFLRQLLRRLKKENWSFDRPVWQINQQGVGHAVYRAQGPERCYCLVAFAHDLPEEMRSDRVIATAWDATFTLFDGIPSAADIKRLERNVPLQEAGRISAKELSLSRANRSVKLFEYMVTELAQGRQPERSRLEQTGYLMRTTAVYGTGKFGAADRSTLVGRPEMQAPFQAEMLSVWLIRAFTVDLVEHLAAEQGGVEAVKLDPTLRRLLGVGNSTGLGMAPFLVRHPVLIHHWFAAREEALARVRSQPNLTLATLEQFCEALKAAKENAMQWQSEHPLQVTKLKELRKGLGKLQTFVREEWDSAQKYPWNTLWQWGGLELPIEAQEALLALLLEPHGELIDDLGDQMAIDEEDVIKVDGHQSIGELRKHLYSHFAWALGTDYQQPEQCARFWYVSEEKLEPRLGERYSEPGAEREQPLDIGRQVAELNNLLKEWSDWTPVAHLLLLRPEFRSIVRRVQLSAHYPFAEIQENLISAEMLPINLLRSKLAFFGATRFDPRSDRWVRISLFQGEPYPDELNHADVS
;
A
#
# COMPACT_ATOMS: atom_id res chain seq x y z
N MET A 1 4.52 -2.51 29.70
CA MET A 1 5.67 -1.58 29.50
C MET A 1 6.27 -1.22 30.86
N LYS A 2 7.59 -1.38 31.04
CA LYS A 2 8.31 -0.62 32.08
C LYS A 2 8.44 0.83 31.58
N PRO A 3 8.27 1.86 32.42
CA PRO A 3 8.35 3.25 31.99
C PRO A 3 9.82 3.63 31.82
N ILE A 4 10.28 3.82 30.58
CA ILE A 4 11.61 4.34 30.24
C ILE A 4 11.41 5.53 29.27
N GLU A 5 11.92 6.70 29.66
CA GLU A 5 12.31 7.84 28.79
C GLU A 5 11.27 8.51 27.85
N GLN A 6 9.97 8.45 28.12
CA GLN A 6 8.95 9.12 27.28
C GLN A 6 9.06 10.66 27.07
N PRO A 7 9.60 11.50 27.97
CA PRO A 7 9.55 12.97 27.78
C PRO A 7 10.41 13.51 26.63
N VAL A 8 11.50 12.82 26.26
CA VAL A 8 12.48 13.33 25.28
C VAL A 8 12.07 13.06 23.84
N LEU A 9 11.33 11.98 23.58
CA LEU A 9 10.85 11.62 22.24
C LEU A 9 9.68 12.50 21.78
N ALA A 10 8.83 12.95 22.71
CA ALA A 10 7.62 13.74 22.42
C ALA A 10 7.87 14.95 21.49
N ARG A 11 8.98 15.67 21.68
CA ARG A 11 9.33 16.84 20.86
C ARG A 11 9.75 16.52 19.42
N PHE A 12 10.03 15.26 19.12
CA PHE A 12 10.43 14.79 17.78
C PHE A 12 9.24 14.23 16.98
N TYR A 13 8.04 14.23 17.54
CA TYR A 13 6.83 13.85 16.82
C TYR A 13 6.30 14.98 15.95
N ARG A 14 5.63 14.60 14.86
CA ARG A 14 4.74 15.48 14.10
C ARG A 14 3.32 15.28 14.59
N SER A 15 2.52 16.35 14.60
CA SER A 15 1.11 16.25 14.97
C SER A 15 0.31 15.52 13.89
N SER A 16 -0.82 14.92 14.27
CA SER A 16 -1.74 14.32 13.31
C SER A 16 -2.35 15.37 12.36
N GLU A 17 -2.51 16.61 12.81
CA GLU A 17 -2.93 17.75 11.98
C GLU A 17 -1.98 18.06 10.82
N GLN A 18 -0.68 17.77 11.00
CA GLN A 18 0.32 17.87 9.96
C GLN A 18 0.33 16.62 9.06
N VAL A 19 0.29 15.43 9.67
CA VAL A 19 0.51 14.14 8.98
C VAL A 19 -0.69 13.67 8.18
N MET A 20 -1.90 13.79 8.75
CA MET A 20 -3.13 13.20 8.22
C MET A 20 -3.89 14.09 7.23
N ARG A 21 -3.19 15.02 6.58
CA ARG A 21 -3.73 15.86 5.49
C ARG A 21 -3.56 15.18 4.16
N LEU A 22 -4.57 15.21 3.30
CA LEU A 22 -4.53 14.52 2.00
C LEU A 22 -3.36 14.98 1.13
N THR A 23 -3.03 16.27 1.18
CA THR A 23 -1.89 16.83 0.44
C THR A 23 -0.57 16.16 0.82
N ARG A 24 -0.34 15.91 2.12
CA ARG A 24 0.87 15.24 2.63
C ARG A 24 0.81 13.73 2.47
N MET A 25 -0.32 13.10 2.78
CA MET A 25 -0.56 11.66 2.53
C MET A 25 -0.31 11.30 1.07
N GLY A 26 -0.77 12.15 0.14
CA GLY A 26 -0.56 12.04 -1.30
C GLY A 26 0.86 12.37 -1.79
N CYS A 27 1.80 12.60 -0.87
CA CYS A 27 3.24 12.73 -1.10
C CYS A 27 4.03 11.59 -0.46
N SER A 28 3.37 10.56 0.06
CA SER A 28 4.06 9.43 0.71
C SER A 28 4.99 8.69 -0.25
N HIS A 29 6.11 8.22 0.30
CA HIS A 29 7.11 7.36 -0.33
C HIS A 29 7.23 6.06 0.46
N PRO A 30 7.64 4.95 -0.18
CA PRO A 30 7.89 3.72 0.54
C PRO A 30 9.04 3.91 1.52
N THR A 31 8.98 3.18 2.62
CA THR A 31 9.97 3.23 3.69
C THR A 31 10.44 1.81 4.01
N ARG A 32 11.41 1.66 4.92
CA ARG A 32 11.74 0.35 5.49
C ARG A 32 10.53 -0.38 6.06
N LEU A 33 9.53 0.34 6.59
CA LEU A 33 8.30 -0.23 7.14
C LEU A 33 7.27 -0.62 6.06
N SER A 34 7.56 -0.47 4.77
CA SER A 34 6.64 -0.90 3.73
C SER A 34 6.45 -2.43 3.72
N PHE A 35 5.23 -2.90 3.50
CA PHE A 35 4.83 -4.29 3.71
C PHE A 35 5.61 -5.29 2.86
N LEU A 36 5.91 -4.94 1.60
CA LEU A 36 6.73 -5.82 0.75
C LEU A 36 8.16 -5.96 1.28
N ARG A 37 8.72 -4.91 1.90
CA ARG A 37 10.08 -4.95 2.44
C ARG A 37 10.12 -5.69 3.77
N GLN A 38 9.10 -5.52 4.60
CA GLN A 38 8.91 -6.35 5.80
C GLN A 38 8.87 -7.84 5.43
N LEU A 39 8.13 -8.20 4.38
CA LEU A 39 8.08 -9.57 3.86
C LEU A 39 9.47 -10.06 3.47
N LEU A 40 10.16 -9.37 2.55
CA LEU A 40 11.45 -9.82 2.03
C LEU A 40 12.50 -9.94 3.14
N ARG A 41 12.55 -8.99 4.09
CA ARG A 41 13.47 -9.05 5.22
C ARG A 41 13.18 -10.26 6.10
N ARG A 42 11.90 -10.55 6.35
CA ARG A 42 11.49 -11.73 7.12
C ARG A 42 11.88 -13.02 6.42
N LEU A 43 11.52 -13.18 5.15
CA LEU A 43 11.82 -14.36 4.35
C LEU A 43 13.33 -14.67 4.36
N LYS A 44 14.16 -13.62 4.21
CA LYS A 44 15.63 -13.74 4.33
C LYS A 44 16.07 -14.11 5.74
N LYS A 45 15.61 -13.39 6.77
CA LYS A 45 15.98 -13.62 8.18
C LYS A 45 15.66 -15.05 8.65
N GLU A 46 14.54 -15.60 8.19
CA GLU A 46 14.07 -16.93 8.54
C GLU A 46 14.57 -18.03 7.58
N ASN A 47 15.46 -17.69 6.64
CA ASN A 47 16.05 -18.62 5.66
C ASN A 47 15.00 -19.42 4.87
N TRP A 48 13.96 -18.74 4.37
CA TRP A 48 12.96 -19.40 3.54
C TRP A 48 13.58 -19.89 2.23
N SER A 49 13.07 -21.02 1.73
CA SER A 49 13.49 -21.61 0.45
C SER A 49 12.36 -21.56 -0.57
N PHE A 50 12.74 -21.44 -1.85
CA PHE A 50 11.81 -21.26 -2.95
C PHE A 50 12.14 -22.19 -4.10
N ASP A 51 11.13 -22.88 -4.61
CA ASP A 51 11.25 -23.69 -5.82
C ASP A 51 9.94 -23.72 -6.62
N ARG A 52 9.98 -24.38 -7.78
CA ARG A 52 8.88 -24.51 -8.72
C ARG A 52 8.59 -25.98 -8.99
N PRO A 53 7.92 -26.69 -8.07
CA PRO A 53 7.74 -28.14 -8.15
C PRO A 53 6.87 -28.60 -9.33
N VAL A 54 6.04 -27.71 -9.90
CA VAL A 54 5.18 -28.04 -11.04
C VAL A 54 5.32 -26.98 -12.12
N TRP A 55 5.62 -27.42 -13.35
CA TRP A 55 5.56 -26.62 -14.56
C TRP A 55 4.86 -27.45 -15.65
N GLN A 56 3.60 -27.16 -15.90
CA GLN A 56 2.73 -27.83 -16.88
C GLN A 56 2.15 -26.77 -17.82
N ILE A 57 3.03 -26.00 -18.44
CA ILE A 57 2.72 -24.95 -19.41
C ILE A 57 3.14 -25.46 -20.79
N ASN A 58 2.22 -25.43 -21.75
CA ASN A 58 2.47 -25.90 -23.12
C ASN A 58 3.22 -24.85 -23.97
N GLN A 59 3.44 -25.16 -25.24
CA GLN A 59 4.18 -24.31 -26.18
C GLN A 59 3.45 -22.98 -26.48
N GLN A 60 2.13 -22.92 -26.25
CA GLN A 60 1.32 -21.73 -26.41
C GLN A 60 1.26 -20.88 -25.13
N GLY A 61 1.94 -21.31 -24.06
CA GLY A 61 1.92 -20.62 -22.77
C GLY A 61 0.65 -20.86 -21.96
N VAL A 62 -0.07 -21.95 -22.21
CA VAL A 62 -1.33 -22.33 -21.54
C VAL A 62 -1.10 -23.51 -20.61
N GLY A 63 -1.71 -23.48 -19.42
CA GLY A 63 -1.65 -24.58 -18.45
C GLY A 63 -1.50 -24.08 -17.02
N HIS A 64 -0.73 -24.79 -16.19
CA HIS A 64 -0.51 -24.38 -14.80
C HIS A 64 0.91 -24.57 -14.29
N ALA A 65 1.26 -23.83 -13.24
CA ALA A 65 2.51 -23.94 -12.50
C ALA A 65 2.26 -23.81 -11.00
N VAL A 66 3.16 -24.39 -10.19
CA VAL A 66 3.15 -24.25 -8.73
C VAL A 66 4.51 -23.74 -8.28
N TYR A 67 4.52 -22.64 -7.54
CA TYR A 67 5.70 -22.07 -6.87
C TYR A 67 5.53 -22.26 -5.38
N ARG A 68 6.53 -22.86 -4.74
CA ARG A 68 6.50 -23.16 -3.32
C ARG A 68 7.45 -22.24 -2.57
N ALA A 69 6.93 -21.64 -1.50
CA ALA A 69 7.64 -20.89 -0.49
C ALA A 69 7.64 -21.72 0.81
N GLN A 70 8.78 -22.32 1.13
CA GLN A 70 8.96 -23.15 2.32
C GLN A 70 9.65 -22.33 3.42
N GLY A 71 8.89 -22.01 4.46
CA GLY A 71 9.40 -21.42 5.69
C GLY A 71 9.76 -22.47 6.74
N PRO A 72 10.16 -22.03 7.95
CA PRO A 72 10.58 -22.92 9.03
C PRO A 72 9.46 -23.86 9.52
N GLU A 73 8.23 -23.33 9.63
CA GLU A 73 7.08 -24.08 10.17
C GLU A 73 6.05 -24.43 9.11
N ARG A 74 5.88 -23.56 8.10
CA ARG A 74 4.78 -23.64 7.12
C ARG A 74 5.29 -23.52 5.70
N CYS A 75 4.46 -24.01 4.79
CA CYS A 75 4.66 -23.97 3.35
C CYS A 75 3.48 -23.22 2.72
N TYR A 76 3.76 -22.35 1.76
CA TYR A 76 2.74 -21.67 0.97
C TYR A 76 3.05 -21.85 -0.51
N CYS A 77 2.02 -22.14 -1.31
CA CYS A 77 2.19 -22.42 -2.73
C CYS A 77 1.36 -21.47 -3.59
N LEU A 78 2.00 -20.68 -4.45
CA LEU A 78 1.28 -19.98 -5.50
C LEU A 78 0.94 -20.98 -6.61
N VAL A 79 -0.36 -21.18 -6.87
CA VAL A 79 -0.85 -21.90 -8.05
C VAL A 79 -1.19 -20.88 -9.12
N ALA A 80 -0.49 -20.96 -10.25
CA ALA A 80 -0.66 -20.09 -11.41
C ALA A 80 -1.36 -20.87 -12.53
N PHE A 81 -2.41 -20.30 -13.10
CA PHE A 81 -3.08 -20.79 -14.31
C PHE A 81 -2.88 -19.77 -15.42
N ALA A 82 -2.29 -20.22 -16.53
CA ALA A 82 -2.07 -19.43 -17.72
C ALA A 82 -3.10 -19.81 -18.78
N HIS A 83 -3.71 -18.81 -19.40
CA HIS A 83 -4.83 -18.99 -20.32
C HIS A 83 -4.46 -18.46 -21.70
N ASP A 84 -5.13 -18.99 -22.72
CA ASP A 84 -5.16 -18.35 -24.04
C ASP A 84 -6.21 -17.25 -24.01
N LEU A 85 -5.79 -16.01 -24.27
CA LEU A 85 -6.66 -14.85 -24.27
C LEU A 85 -6.34 -13.97 -25.48
N PRO A 86 -7.30 -13.76 -26.39
CA PRO A 86 -7.14 -12.82 -27.50
C PRO A 86 -6.81 -11.40 -27.00
N GLU A 87 -6.00 -10.68 -27.77
CA GLU A 87 -5.50 -9.35 -27.36
C GLU A 87 -6.63 -8.34 -27.14
N GLU A 88 -7.66 -8.39 -27.97
CA GLU A 88 -8.86 -7.55 -27.91
C GLU A 88 -9.69 -7.75 -26.63
N MET A 89 -9.51 -8.88 -25.93
CA MET A 89 -10.18 -9.17 -24.66
C MET A 89 -9.40 -8.67 -23.44
N ARG A 90 -8.15 -8.21 -23.61
CA ARG A 90 -7.32 -7.74 -22.50
C ARG A 90 -7.84 -6.39 -21.99
N SER A 91 -8.12 -6.33 -20.69
CA SER A 91 -8.60 -5.12 -20.05
C SER A 91 -7.88 -4.88 -18.72
N ASP A 92 -7.52 -3.62 -18.48
CA ASP A 92 -6.96 -3.17 -17.20
C ASP A 92 -8.03 -3.02 -16.10
N ARG A 93 -9.30 -3.24 -16.45
CA ARG A 93 -10.41 -3.05 -15.53
C ARG A 93 -10.67 -4.33 -14.73
N VAL A 94 -11.02 -4.13 -13.47
CA VAL A 94 -11.45 -5.20 -12.56
C VAL A 94 -12.71 -5.94 -13.08
N ILE A 95 -13.50 -5.31 -13.96
CA ILE A 95 -14.72 -5.90 -14.53
C ILE A 95 -14.50 -6.79 -15.75
N ALA A 96 -13.25 -7.05 -16.15
CA ALA A 96 -12.99 -8.02 -17.21
C ALA A 96 -13.56 -9.40 -16.80
N THR A 97 -13.85 -10.26 -17.77
CA THR A 97 -14.35 -11.62 -17.52
C THR A 97 -13.31 -12.70 -17.81
N ALA A 98 -12.15 -12.31 -18.34
CA ALA A 98 -11.05 -13.20 -18.67
C ALA A 98 -9.70 -12.47 -18.54
N TRP A 99 -8.64 -13.23 -18.26
CA TRP A 99 -7.28 -12.73 -18.06
C TRP A 99 -6.25 -13.71 -18.62
N ASP A 100 -5.08 -13.21 -19.05
CA ASP A 100 -4.00 -14.07 -19.54
C ASP A 100 -3.48 -15.03 -18.45
N ALA A 101 -3.58 -14.65 -17.17
CA ALA A 101 -3.24 -15.52 -16.05
C ALA A 101 -4.07 -15.23 -14.79
N THR A 102 -4.35 -16.28 -14.02
CA THR A 102 -5.04 -16.21 -12.73
C THR A 102 -4.29 -17.01 -11.67
N PHE A 103 -4.37 -16.58 -10.42
CA PHE A 103 -3.50 -17.07 -9.36
C PHE A 103 -4.25 -17.27 -8.06
N THR A 104 -3.78 -18.20 -7.25
CA THR A 104 -4.16 -18.28 -5.84
C THR A 104 -2.98 -18.70 -4.98
N LEU A 105 -2.88 -18.15 -3.78
CA LEU A 105 -1.91 -18.59 -2.78
C LEU A 105 -2.55 -19.63 -1.88
N PHE A 106 -2.07 -20.86 -2.00
CA PHE A 106 -2.54 -22.01 -1.26
C PHE A 106 -1.74 -22.19 0.04
N ASP A 107 -2.44 -22.53 1.11
CA ASP A 107 -1.90 -22.88 2.42
C ASP A 107 -1.47 -24.35 2.43
N GLY A 108 -0.16 -24.58 2.35
CA GLY A 108 0.46 -25.90 2.21
C GLY A 108 0.82 -26.28 0.78
N ILE A 109 0.89 -27.58 0.51
CA ILE A 109 1.19 -28.13 -0.81
C ILE A 109 -0.11 -28.63 -1.44
N PRO A 110 -0.54 -28.10 -2.59
CA PRO A 110 -1.80 -28.51 -3.22
C PRO A 110 -1.67 -29.93 -3.80
N SER A 111 -2.69 -30.76 -3.58
CA SER A 111 -2.80 -32.06 -4.25
C SER A 111 -3.23 -31.89 -5.71
N ALA A 112 -3.12 -32.94 -6.52
CA ALA A 112 -3.66 -32.94 -7.88
C ALA A 112 -5.18 -32.67 -7.91
N ALA A 113 -5.92 -33.11 -6.88
CA ALA A 113 -7.35 -32.84 -6.74
C ALA A 113 -7.61 -31.36 -6.41
N ASP A 114 -6.77 -30.74 -5.58
CA ASP A 114 -6.83 -29.30 -5.29
C ASP A 114 -6.58 -28.49 -6.57
N ILE A 115 -5.53 -28.81 -7.32
CA ILE A 115 -5.21 -28.11 -8.58
C ILE A 115 -6.38 -28.19 -9.57
N LYS A 116 -6.96 -29.39 -9.77
CA LYS A 116 -8.11 -29.58 -10.67
C LYS A 116 -9.36 -28.83 -10.20
N ARG A 117 -9.58 -28.70 -8.88
CA ARG A 117 -10.66 -27.86 -8.33
C ARG A 117 -10.40 -26.39 -8.61
N LEU A 118 -9.17 -25.93 -8.34
CA LEU A 118 -8.77 -24.54 -8.48
C LEU A 118 -8.80 -24.09 -9.94
N GLU A 119 -8.37 -24.92 -10.88
CA GLU A 119 -8.41 -24.67 -12.32
C GLU A 119 -9.84 -24.33 -12.80
N ARG A 120 -10.86 -24.97 -12.22
CA ARG A 120 -12.27 -24.73 -12.56
C ARG A 120 -12.88 -23.49 -11.91
N ASN A 121 -12.25 -22.93 -10.87
CA ASN A 121 -12.85 -21.90 -10.02
C ASN A 121 -12.09 -20.58 -9.99
N VAL A 122 -10.76 -20.63 -9.93
CA VAL A 122 -9.90 -19.45 -9.86
C VAL A 122 -10.08 -18.53 -11.08
N PRO A 123 -10.21 -19.06 -12.32
CA PRO A 123 -10.46 -18.20 -13.48
C PRO A 123 -11.83 -17.50 -13.47
N LEU A 124 -12.84 -18.07 -12.78
CA LEU A 124 -14.22 -17.54 -12.76
C LEU A 124 -14.40 -16.34 -11.83
N GLN A 125 -13.48 -16.11 -10.89
CA GLN A 125 -13.46 -14.93 -10.00
C GLN A 125 -14.77 -14.76 -9.22
N GLU A 126 -15.54 -13.70 -9.50
CA GLU A 126 -16.83 -13.42 -8.87
C GLU A 126 -17.84 -14.57 -9.00
N ALA A 127 -17.79 -15.33 -10.09
CA ALA A 127 -18.62 -16.51 -10.33
C ALA A 127 -18.01 -17.82 -9.78
N GLY A 128 -16.73 -17.81 -9.39
CA GLY A 128 -16.01 -18.95 -8.84
C GLY A 128 -16.03 -18.99 -7.32
N ARG A 129 -15.68 -20.13 -6.73
CA ARG A 129 -15.49 -20.26 -5.27
C ARG A 129 -14.20 -21.00 -4.95
N ILE A 130 -13.46 -20.44 -4.01
CA ILE A 130 -12.30 -21.06 -3.38
C ILE A 130 -12.67 -21.44 -1.95
N SER A 131 -11.68 -21.78 -1.13
CA SER A 131 -11.86 -22.29 0.23
C SER A 131 -10.92 -21.60 1.21
N ALA A 132 -11.07 -21.92 2.50
CA ALA A 132 -10.19 -21.42 3.57
C ALA A 132 -8.73 -21.89 3.44
N LYS A 133 -8.40 -22.77 2.48
CA LYS A 133 -7.01 -23.11 2.12
C LYS A 133 -6.38 -22.13 1.14
N GLU A 134 -7.15 -21.26 0.52
CA GLU A 134 -6.65 -20.23 -0.39
C GLU A 134 -6.60 -18.89 0.34
N LEU A 135 -5.39 -18.36 0.56
CA LEU A 135 -5.15 -17.14 1.32
C LEU A 135 -5.39 -15.88 0.50
N SER A 136 -5.15 -15.96 -0.81
CA SER A 136 -5.48 -14.89 -1.73
C SER A 136 -5.79 -15.41 -3.12
N LEU A 137 -6.46 -14.57 -3.90
CA LEU A 137 -6.82 -14.81 -5.29
C LEU A 137 -6.47 -13.58 -6.13
N SER A 138 -5.77 -13.77 -7.24
CA SER A 138 -5.29 -12.68 -8.09
C SER A 138 -5.48 -13.02 -9.56
N ARG A 139 -5.34 -12.00 -10.42
CA ARG A 139 -5.41 -12.11 -11.87
C ARG A 139 -4.58 -11.03 -12.54
N ALA A 140 -4.00 -11.36 -13.70
CA ALA A 140 -3.11 -10.46 -14.41
C ALA A 140 -3.23 -10.62 -15.93
N ASN A 141 -2.97 -9.52 -16.64
CA ASN A 141 -2.87 -9.47 -18.09
C ASN A 141 -1.45 -9.18 -18.54
N ARG A 142 -1.06 -9.72 -19.70
CA ARG A 142 0.23 -9.47 -20.35
C ARG A 142 0.37 -7.99 -20.70
N SER A 143 1.59 -7.49 -20.58
CA SER A 143 1.93 -6.14 -21.03
C SER A 143 1.99 -6.11 -22.56
N VAL A 144 1.03 -5.42 -23.17
CA VAL A 144 1.01 -5.20 -24.64
C VAL A 144 2.28 -4.53 -25.18
N LYS A 145 3.03 -3.83 -24.32
CA LYS A 145 4.25 -3.11 -24.73
C LYS A 145 5.51 -3.95 -24.67
N LEU A 146 5.57 -4.92 -23.76
CA LEU A 146 6.83 -5.55 -23.37
C LEU A 146 6.83 -7.07 -23.47
N PHE A 147 5.68 -7.73 -23.33
CA PHE A 147 5.64 -9.19 -23.25
C PHE A 147 6.15 -9.87 -24.53
N GLU A 148 5.55 -9.59 -25.68
CA GLU A 148 5.95 -10.21 -26.97
C GLU A 148 7.35 -9.77 -27.44
N TYR A 149 7.70 -8.52 -27.16
CA TYR A 149 9.05 -8.00 -27.42
C TYR A 149 10.12 -8.82 -26.67
N MET A 150 9.87 -9.09 -25.39
CA MET A 150 10.78 -9.87 -24.56
C MET A 150 10.92 -11.32 -25.04
N VAL A 151 9.79 -11.98 -25.35
CA VAL A 151 9.81 -13.33 -25.92
C VAL A 151 10.64 -13.35 -27.20
N THR A 152 10.42 -12.38 -28.09
CA THR A 152 11.13 -12.29 -29.37
C THR A 152 12.64 -12.07 -29.21
N GLU A 153 13.08 -11.14 -28.36
CA GLU A 153 14.50 -10.87 -28.15
C GLU A 153 15.22 -12.10 -27.57
N LEU A 154 14.65 -12.68 -26.51
CA LEU A 154 15.23 -13.84 -25.84
C LEU A 154 15.25 -15.07 -26.75
N ALA A 155 14.21 -15.29 -27.56
CA ALA A 155 14.16 -16.40 -28.52
C ALA A 155 15.24 -16.29 -29.60
N GLN A 156 15.68 -15.08 -29.92
CA GLN A 156 16.73 -14.82 -30.91
C GLN A 156 18.12 -14.71 -30.28
N GLY A 157 18.29 -15.16 -29.04
CA GLY A 157 19.57 -15.15 -28.33
C GLY A 157 20.03 -13.77 -27.86
N ARG A 158 19.13 -12.76 -27.83
CA ARG A 158 19.46 -11.38 -27.47
C ARG A 158 18.84 -10.97 -26.14
N GLN A 159 19.49 -10.02 -25.48
CA GLN A 159 18.94 -9.36 -24.29
C GLN A 159 18.12 -8.13 -24.69
N PRO A 160 17.01 -7.84 -23.98
CA PRO A 160 16.18 -6.67 -24.24
C PRO A 160 16.92 -5.35 -23.95
N GLU A 161 16.50 -4.29 -24.62
CA GLU A 161 16.99 -2.93 -24.36
C GLU A 161 16.59 -2.47 -22.95
N ARG A 162 17.59 -2.13 -22.13
CA ARG A 162 17.40 -1.64 -20.75
C ARG A 162 16.39 -0.48 -20.66
N SER A 163 16.46 0.48 -21.58
CA SER A 163 15.59 1.66 -21.58
C SER A 163 14.11 1.30 -21.72
N ARG A 164 13.76 0.26 -22.49
CA ARG A 164 12.37 -0.22 -22.62
C ARG A 164 11.86 -0.85 -21.34
N LEU A 165 12.73 -1.60 -20.63
CA LEU A 165 12.42 -2.15 -19.32
C LEU A 165 12.18 -1.04 -18.29
N GLU A 166 13.02 -0.01 -18.26
CA GLU A 166 12.89 1.11 -17.34
C GLU A 166 11.61 1.94 -17.59
N GLN A 167 11.16 2.03 -18.85
CA GLN A 167 9.95 2.75 -19.23
C GLN A 167 8.66 2.02 -18.84
N THR A 168 8.60 0.69 -19.02
CA THR A 168 7.37 -0.10 -18.75
C THR A 168 7.40 -0.77 -17.37
N GLY A 169 8.51 -1.43 -17.02
CA GLY A 169 8.77 -1.93 -15.67
C GLY A 169 7.97 -3.14 -15.20
N TYR A 170 7.21 -3.82 -16.07
CA TYR A 170 6.51 -5.08 -15.76
C TYR A 170 6.15 -5.87 -17.03
N LEU A 171 6.08 -7.20 -16.90
CA LEU A 171 5.64 -8.12 -17.97
C LEU A 171 4.15 -8.46 -17.88
N MET A 172 3.59 -8.52 -16.68
CA MET A 172 2.15 -8.60 -16.46
C MET A 172 1.69 -7.55 -15.45
N ARG A 173 0.43 -7.18 -15.57
CA ARG A 173 -0.25 -6.25 -14.68
C ARG A 173 -1.39 -6.94 -13.97
N THR A 174 -1.33 -6.97 -12.65
CA THR A 174 -2.44 -7.43 -11.81
C THR A 174 -3.58 -6.41 -11.82
N THR A 175 -4.82 -6.90 -11.88
CA THR A 175 -6.01 -6.05 -11.74
C THR A 175 -6.61 -6.12 -10.33
N ALA A 176 -6.37 -7.20 -9.61
CA ALA A 176 -6.78 -7.35 -8.22
C ALA A 176 -5.93 -8.41 -7.51
N VAL A 177 -5.77 -8.24 -6.20
CA VAL A 177 -5.30 -9.27 -5.26
C VAL A 177 -6.28 -9.27 -4.11
N TYR A 178 -7.12 -10.28 -4.05
CA TYR A 178 -8.21 -10.42 -3.08
C TYR A 178 -7.81 -11.37 -1.97
N GLY A 179 -8.20 -11.05 -0.74
CA GLY A 179 -8.05 -11.88 0.45
C GLY A 179 -9.25 -11.70 1.37
N THR A 180 -9.07 -11.97 2.66
CA THR A 180 -10.03 -11.65 3.74
C THR A 180 -11.44 -12.21 3.49
N GLY A 181 -11.56 -13.52 3.30
CA GLY A 181 -12.87 -14.17 3.15
C GLY A 181 -13.53 -14.03 1.77
N LYS A 182 -13.03 -13.15 0.89
CA LYS A 182 -13.63 -12.95 -0.43
C LYS A 182 -13.60 -14.25 -1.23
N PHE A 183 -14.70 -14.58 -1.90
CA PHE A 183 -14.89 -15.82 -2.68
C PHE A 183 -14.76 -17.12 -1.89
N GLY A 184 -14.79 -17.06 -0.56
CA GLY A 184 -14.56 -18.21 0.33
C GLY A 184 -13.10 -18.40 0.74
N ALA A 185 -12.20 -17.46 0.40
CA ALA A 185 -10.81 -17.45 0.84
C ALA A 185 -10.67 -17.50 2.37
N ALA A 186 -9.46 -17.76 2.86
CA ALA A 186 -9.14 -17.57 4.26
C ALA A 186 -9.40 -16.11 4.68
N ASP A 187 -9.91 -15.94 5.91
CA ASP A 187 -10.02 -14.65 6.56
C ASP A 187 -8.97 -14.48 7.68
N ARG A 188 -9.05 -13.34 8.37
CA ARG A 188 -8.11 -13.00 9.44
C ARG A 188 -8.10 -14.00 10.60
N SER A 189 -9.21 -14.70 10.85
CA SER A 189 -9.31 -15.70 11.92
C SER A 189 -8.42 -16.92 11.63
N THR A 190 -8.23 -17.25 10.35
CA THR A 190 -7.34 -18.34 9.91
C THR A 190 -5.86 -17.99 10.07
N LEU A 191 -5.54 -16.68 10.07
CA LEU A 191 -4.15 -16.18 10.03
C LEU A 191 -3.64 -15.66 11.38
N VAL A 192 -4.53 -15.42 12.37
CA VAL A 192 -4.16 -14.79 13.64
C VAL A 192 -3.10 -15.52 14.45
N GLY A 193 -3.00 -16.84 14.32
CA GLY A 193 -1.99 -17.64 15.01
C GLY A 193 -0.66 -17.76 14.27
N ARG A 194 -0.46 -17.05 13.15
CA ARG A 194 0.70 -17.22 12.27
C ARG A 194 1.61 -15.99 12.36
N PRO A 195 2.78 -16.08 13.02
CA PRO A 195 3.69 -14.95 13.15
C PRO A 195 4.05 -14.31 11.80
N GLU A 196 4.25 -15.12 10.77
CA GLU A 196 4.62 -14.71 9.41
C GLU A 196 3.52 -13.99 8.63
N MET A 197 2.27 -14.04 9.11
CA MET A 197 1.13 -13.36 8.50
C MET A 197 0.58 -12.22 9.38
N GLN A 198 1.23 -11.88 10.50
CA GLN A 198 0.73 -10.83 11.40
C GLN A 198 0.80 -9.45 10.77
N ALA A 199 1.92 -9.11 10.15
CA ALA A 199 2.09 -7.82 9.51
C ALA A 199 1.01 -7.62 8.42
N PRO A 200 0.61 -6.39 8.10
CA PRO A 200 -0.43 -6.16 7.12
C PRO A 200 -0.06 -6.74 5.74
N PHE A 201 -1.04 -7.38 5.10
CA PHE A 201 -0.99 -7.83 3.70
C PHE A 201 0.13 -8.82 3.33
N GLN A 202 0.70 -9.58 4.28
CA GLN A 202 1.83 -10.48 3.99
C GLN A 202 1.49 -11.57 2.98
N ALA A 203 0.30 -12.17 3.07
CA ALA A 203 -0.15 -13.18 2.11
C ALA A 203 -0.25 -12.59 0.70
N GLU A 204 -0.84 -11.41 0.56
CA GLU A 204 -0.96 -10.70 -0.72
C GLU A 204 0.41 -10.28 -1.28
N MET A 205 1.33 -9.82 -0.44
CA MET A 205 2.69 -9.47 -0.87
C MET A 205 3.46 -10.71 -1.35
N LEU A 206 3.34 -11.85 -0.65
CA LEU A 206 3.95 -13.11 -1.07
C LEU A 206 3.39 -13.57 -2.42
N SER A 207 2.08 -13.46 -2.62
CA SER A 207 1.44 -13.75 -3.91
C SER A 207 2.01 -12.89 -5.03
N VAL A 208 2.08 -11.58 -4.85
CA VAL A 208 2.58 -10.67 -5.89
C VAL A 208 4.05 -10.93 -6.20
N TRP A 209 4.88 -11.22 -5.20
CA TRP A 209 6.28 -11.54 -5.40
C TRP A 209 6.49 -12.85 -6.18
N LEU A 210 5.71 -13.89 -5.89
CA LEU A 210 5.75 -15.14 -6.65
C LEU A 210 5.13 -14.99 -8.06
N ILE A 211 4.11 -14.14 -8.22
CA ILE A 211 3.55 -13.79 -9.54
C ILE A 211 4.65 -13.15 -10.40
N ARG A 212 5.48 -12.26 -9.82
CA ARG A 212 6.61 -11.65 -10.52
C ARG A 212 7.53 -12.70 -11.13
N ALA A 213 7.92 -13.70 -10.34
CA ALA A 213 8.75 -14.81 -10.82
C ALA A 213 8.06 -15.56 -11.97
N PHE A 214 6.77 -15.89 -11.81
CA PHE A 214 5.99 -16.52 -12.87
C PHE A 214 5.99 -15.73 -14.18
N THR A 215 5.90 -14.39 -14.13
CA THR A 215 5.87 -13.60 -15.36
C THR A 215 7.14 -13.72 -16.20
N VAL A 216 8.31 -13.80 -15.55
CA VAL A 216 9.60 -13.96 -16.22
C VAL A 216 9.75 -15.38 -16.74
N ASP A 217 9.44 -16.36 -15.89
CA ASP A 217 9.51 -17.78 -16.23
C ASP A 217 8.64 -18.13 -17.43
N LEU A 218 7.46 -17.52 -17.55
CA LEU A 218 6.58 -17.73 -18.72
C LEU A 218 7.20 -17.15 -20.00
N VAL A 219 7.80 -15.96 -19.92
CA VAL A 219 8.47 -15.33 -21.07
C VAL A 219 9.68 -16.15 -21.51
N GLU A 220 10.51 -16.62 -20.57
CA GLU A 220 11.66 -17.48 -20.89
C GLU A 220 11.23 -18.81 -21.48
N HIS A 221 10.14 -19.42 -20.97
CA HIS A 221 9.56 -20.64 -21.53
C HIS A 221 9.11 -20.44 -22.98
N LEU A 222 8.32 -19.40 -23.26
CA LEU A 222 7.88 -19.09 -24.62
C LEU A 222 9.05 -18.78 -25.55
N ALA A 223 10.07 -18.08 -25.05
CA ALA A 223 11.28 -17.81 -25.80
C ALA A 223 12.04 -19.09 -26.16
N ALA A 224 12.13 -20.05 -25.24
CA ALA A 224 12.74 -21.35 -25.47
C ALA A 224 11.94 -22.21 -26.47
N GLU A 225 10.61 -22.20 -26.39
CA GLU A 225 9.74 -22.90 -27.34
C GLU A 225 9.84 -22.31 -28.76
N GLN A 226 10.02 -20.99 -28.87
CA GLN A 226 10.17 -20.30 -30.16
C GLN A 226 11.59 -20.38 -30.75
N GLY A 227 12.61 -20.20 -29.91
CA GLY A 227 14.01 -20.08 -30.31
C GLY A 227 14.82 -21.37 -30.24
N GLY A 228 14.31 -22.40 -29.55
CA GLY A 228 15.02 -23.65 -29.35
C GLY A 228 16.38 -23.44 -28.69
N VAL A 229 17.44 -23.93 -29.34
CA VAL A 229 18.82 -23.85 -28.82
C VAL A 229 19.40 -22.42 -28.80
N GLU A 230 18.85 -21.50 -29.59
CA GLU A 230 19.30 -20.10 -29.64
C GLU A 230 18.73 -19.26 -28.50
N ALA A 231 17.67 -19.74 -27.83
CA ALA A 231 17.00 -18.97 -26.80
C ALA A 231 17.89 -18.76 -25.57
N VAL A 232 17.90 -17.54 -25.04
CA VAL A 232 18.65 -17.17 -23.84
C VAL A 232 17.71 -16.80 -22.69
N LYS A 233 18.18 -16.99 -21.47
CA LYS A 233 17.52 -16.47 -20.26
C LYS A 233 17.73 -14.97 -20.12
N LEU A 234 16.82 -14.32 -19.41
CA LEU A 234 16.96 -12.89 -19.11
C LEU A 234 18.13 -12.68 -18.15
N ASP A 235 18.99 -11.72 -18.48
CA ASP A 235 20.08 -11.29 -17.61
C ASP A 235 19.55 -10.88 -16.22
N PRO A 236 20.10 -11.38 -15.11
CA PRO A 236 19.61 -11.08 -13.76
C PRO A 236 19.56 -9.58 -13.43
N THR A 237 20.48 -8.77 -13.95
CA THR A 237 20.50 -7.33 -13.70
C THR A 237 19.35 -6.62 -14.42
N LEU A 238 19.00 -7.06 -15.63
CA LEU A 238 17.83 -6.59 -16.37
C LEU A 238 16.53 -7.09 -15.74
N ARG A 239 16.53 -8.34 -15.25
CA ARG A 239 15.40 -8.98 -14.58
C ARG A 239 14.91 -8.17 -13.37
N ARG A 240 15.82 -7.58 -12.59
CA ARG A 240 15.48 -6.71 -11.45
C ARG A 240 14.75 -5.42 -11.83
N LEU A 241 14.87 -4.95 -13.07
CA LEU A 241 14.14 -3.77 -13.55
C LEU A 241 12.64 -4.04 -13.74
N LEU A 242 12.22 -5.31 -13.73
CA LEU A 242 10.83 -5.72 -13.80
C LEU A 242 10.24 -5.85 -12.40
N GLY A 243 9.06 -5.28 -12.19
CA GLY A 243 8.16 -5.61 -11.09
C GLY A 243 6.87 -6.24 -11.61
N VAL A 244 5.82 -6.19 -10.80
CA VAL A 244 4.46 -6.54 -11.21
C VAL A 244 3.63 -5.26 -11.27
N GLY A 245 3.09 -4.97 -12.44
CA GLY A 245 2.22 -3.82 -12.62
C GLY A 245 0.95 -3.97 -11.78
N ASN A 246 0.38 -2.86 -11.33
CA ASN A 246 -0.95 -2.83 -10.75
C ASN A 246 -1.70 -1.56 -11.15
N SER A 247 -3.00 -1.69 -11.44
CA SER A 247 -3.92 -0.56 -11.61
C SER A 247 -4.82 -0.47 -10.38
N THR A 248 -4.61 0.55 -9.55
CA THR A 248 -5.41 0.77 -8.34
C THR A 248 -6.43 1.87 -8.56
N GLY A 249 -7.72 1.53 -8.38
CA GLY A 249 -8.84 2.48 -8.37
C GLY A 249 -9.38 2.77 -6.97
N LEU A 250 -10.58 3.34 -6.91
CA LEU A 250 -11.24 3.80 -5.69
C LEU A 250 -11.56 2.71 -4.65
N GLY A 251 -11.51 1.42 -5.02
CA GLY A 251 -11.86 0.33 -4.12
C GLY A 251 -11.04 0.28 -2.82
N MET A 252 -9.83 0.84 -2.84
CA MET A 252 -8.95 0.88 -1.66
C MET A 252 -9.13 2.13 -0.79
N ALA A 253 -9.80 3.19 -1.27
CA ALA A 253 -9.93 4.44 -0.52
C ALA A 253 -10.79 4.30 0.75
N PRO A 254 -11.99 3.67 0.71
CA PRO A 254 -12.80 3.49 1.93
C PRO A 254 -12.13 2.65 3.01
N PHE A 255 -11.19 1.76 2.64
CA PHE A 255 -10.45 0.97 3.63
C PHE A 255 -9.73 1.87 4.64
N LEU A 256 -9.12 2.97 4.18
CA LEU A 256 -8.41 3.91 5.05
C LEU A 256 -9.35 4.65 6.03
N VAL A 257 -10.64 4.75 5.69
CA VAL A 257 -11.64 5.43 6.52
C VAL A 257 -12.35 4.46 7.47
N ARG A 258 -12.50 3.20 7.05
CA ARG A 258 -13.24 2.16 7.78
C ARG A 258 -12.45 1.47 8.88
N HIS A 259 -11.11 1.52 8.82
CA HIS A 259 -10.20 0.89 9.77
C HIS A 259 -9.34 1.94 10.51
N PRO A 260 -9.97 2.87 11.26
CA PRO A 260 -9.26 4.01 11.84
C PRO A 260 -8.14 3.60 12.79
N VAL A 261 -8.31 2.53 13.57
CA VAL A 261 -7.28 2.08 14.52
C VAL A 261 -6.12 1.43 13.75
N LEU A 262 -6.41 0.60 12.74
CA LEU A 262 -5.35 0.06 11.88
C LEU A 262 -4.55 1.16 11.18
N ILE A 263 -5.22 2.18 10.62
CA ILE A 263 -4.54 3.31 9.98
C ILE A 263 -3.73 4.10 10.99
N HIS A 264 -4.25 4.30 12.20
CA HIS A 264 -3.47 4.88 13.27
C HIS A 264 -2.15 4.13 13.48
N HIS A 265 -2.19 2.79 13.60
CA HIS A 265 -0.99 1.97 13.81
C HIS A 265 0.03 2.13 12.69
N TRP A 266 -0.40 2.26 11.43
CA TRP A 266 0.50 2.46 10.30
C TRP A 266 1.24 3.79 10.38
N PHE A 267 0.51 4.87 10.64
CA PHE A 267 1.11 6.20 10.75
C PHE A 267 1.89 6.36 12.06
N ALA A 268 1.40 5.83 13.17
CA ALA A 268 2.08 5.86 14.46
C ALA A 268 3.45 5.15 14.39
N ALA A 269 3.52 3.96 13.79
CA ALA A 269 4.79 3.26 13.58
C ALA A 269 5.77 4.08 12.74
N ARG A 270 5.28 4.72 11.66
CA ARG A 270 6.09 5.60 10.82
C ARG A 270 6.59 6.85 11.55
N GLU A 271 5.74 7.50 12.34
CA GLU A 271 6.11 8.70 13.09
C GLU A 271 7.03 8.38 14.28
N GLU A 272 6.83 7.24 14.96
CA GLU A 272 7.74 6.72 15.99
C GLU A 272 9.11 6.43 15.37
N ALA A 273 9.17 5.79 14.19
CA ALA A 273 10.42 5.56 13.49
C ALA A 273 11.18 6.87 13.21
N LEU A 274 10.47 7.88 12.69
CA LEU A 274 11.06 9.20 12.45
C LEU A 274 11.52 9.86 13.75
N ALA A 275 10.74 9.77 14.83
CA ALA A 275 11.09 10.34 16.13
C ALA A 275 12.35 9.68 16.72
N ARG A 276 12.45 8.34 16.65
CA ARG A 276 13.64 7.58 17.08
C ARG A 276 14.89 8.02 16.32
N VAL A 277 14.81 8.14 14.98
CA VAL A 277 15.94 8.60 14.15
C VAL A 277 16.32 10.03 14.47
N ARG A 278 15.35 10.95 14.57
CA ARG A 278 15.60 12.36 14.91
C ARG A 278 16.22 12.52 16.30
N SER A 279 15.90 11.62 17.24
CA SER A 279 16.43 11.65 18.59
C SER A 279 17.85 11.11 18.75
N GLN A 280 18.45 10.52 17.71
CA GLN A 280 19.81 9.99 17.78
C GLN A 280 20.80 11.13 18.08
N PRO A 281 21.58 11.05 19.16
CA PRO A 281 22.41 12.17 19.60
C PRO A 281 23.55 12.49 18.63
N ASN A 282 24.05 11.48 17.91
CA ASN A 282 25.17 11.56 16.99
C ASN A 282 24.85 10.75 15.72
N LEU A 283 25.53 11.04 14.61
CA LEU A 283 25.57 10.14 13.45
C LEU A 283 26.85 9.30 13.46
N THR A 284 26.82 8.18 12.74
CA THR A 284 28.02 7.40 12.41
C THR A 284 28.36 7.54 10.91
N LEU A 285 29.62 7.34 10.55
CA LEU A 285 30.05 7.34 9.14
C LEU A 285 29.28 6.30 8.32
N ALA A 286 29.06 5.09 8.86
CA ALA A 286 28.29 4.04 8.19
C ALA A 286 26.85 4.49 7.89
N THR A 287 26.16 5.11 8.86
CA THR A 287 24.80 5.63 8.64
C THR A 287 24.76 6.80 7.65
N LEU A 288 25.82 7.61 7.58
CA LEU A 288 25.94 8.70 6.61
C LEU A 288 26.14 8.17 5.19
N GLU A 289 27.01 7.18 5.01
CA GLU A 289 27.28 6.52 3.74
C GLU A 289 26.01 5.88 3.18
N GLN A 290 25.31 5.09 4.00
CA GLN A 290 24.03 4.48 3.64
C GLN A 290 22.96 5.53 3.30
N PHE A 291 22.90 6.65 4.03
CA PHE A 291 21.99 7.75 3.70
C PHE A 291 22.33 8.36 2.33
N CYS A 292 23.61 8.58 2.04
CA CYS A 292 24.06 9.13 0.76
C CYS A 292 23.77 8.18 -0.41
N GLU A 293 23.95 6.87 -0.21
CA GLU A 293 23.57 5.84 -1.19
C GLU A 293 22.06 5.82 -1.44
N ALA A 294 21.25 5.84 -0.39
CA ALA A 294 19.80 5.92 -0.49
C ALA A 294 19.36 7.20 -1.22
N LEU A 295 19.98 8.35 -0.93
CA LEU A 295 19.71 9.62 -1.60
C LEU A 295 20.07 9.55 -3.09
N LYS A 296 21.19 8.92 -3.45
CA LYS A 296 21.56 8.69 -4.85
C LYS A 296 20.52 7.83 -5.56
N ALA A 297 20.12 6.71 -4.97
CA ALA A 297 19.10 5.82 -5.53
C ALA A 297 17.74 6.51 -5.67
N ALA A 298 17.33 7.33 -4.69
CA ALA A 298 16.10 8.12 -4.76
C ALA A 298 16.13 9.14 -5.90
N LYS A 299 17.27 9.80 -6.13
CA LYS A 299 17.45 10.70 -7.28
C LYS A 299 17.35 9.97 -8.61
N GLU A 300 18.03 8.84 -8.75
CA GLU A 300 17.97 8.01 -9.95
C GLU A 300 16.53 7.55 -10.23
N ASN A 301 15.82 7.08 -9.20
CA ASN A 301 14.41 6.72 -9.31
C ASN A 301 13.54 7.90 -9.75
N ALA A 302 13.70 9.08 -9.14
CA ALA A 302 12.93 10.28 -9.48
C ALA A 302 13.19 10.77 -10.92
N MET A 303 14.41 10.57 -11.44
CA MET A 303 14.74 10.89 -12.83
C MET A 303 14.11 9.92 -13.83
N GLN A 304 14.03 8.64 -13.48
CA GLN A 304 13.38 7.61 -14.32
C GLN A 304 11.86 7.65 -14.24
N TRP A 305 11.29 8.18 -13.16
CA TRP A 305 9.85 8.24 -12.98
C TRP A 305 9.22 9.30 -13.89
N GLN A 306 8.45 8.86 -14.88
CA GLN A 306 7.69 9.72 -15.79
C GLN A 306 6.18 9.58 -15.58
N SER A 307 5.43 10.63 -15.88
CA SER A 307 3.98 10.62 -15.94
C SER A 307 3.50 11.69 -16.92
N GLU A 308 2.33 11.46 -17.52
CA GLU A 308 1.65 12.42 -18.40
C GLU A 308 0.64 13.28 -17.62
N HIS A 309 0.32 12.90 -16.38
CA HIS A 309 -0.68 13.59 -15.58
C HIS A 309 -0.18 14.94 -15.06
N PRO A 310 -0.87 16.07 -15.30
CA PRO A 310 -0.38 17.41 -14.94
C PRO A 310 0.03 17.55 -13.47
N LEU A 311 -0.81 17.07 -12.54
CA LEU A 311 -0.48 17.10 -11.10
C LEU A 311 0.79 16.33 -10.76
N GLN A 312 1.01 15.16 -11.38
CA GLN A 312 2.17 14.33 -11.09
C GLN A 312 3.43 14.92 -11.73
N VAL A 313 3.33 15.52 -12.92
CA VAL A 313 4.44 16.24 -13.57
C VAL A 313 4.93 17.38 -12.66
N THR A 314 4.02 18.14 -12.05
CA THR A 314 4.39 19.19 -11.10
C THR A 314 5.09 18.62 -9.87
N LYS A 315 4.50 17.59 -9.22
CA LYS A 315 5.12 16.92 -8.06
C LYS A 315 6.50 16.35 -8.38
N LEU A 316 6.70 15.75 -9.56
CA LEU A 316 8.01 15.22 -9.96
C LEU A 316 9.06 16.32 -10.15
N LYS A 317 8.67 17.48 -10.67
CA LYS A 317 9.58 18.64 -10.75
C LYS A 317 9.99 19.11 -9.35
N GLU A 318 9.04 19.19 -8.42
CA GLU A 318 9.29 19.53 -7.01
C GLU A 318 10.20 18.51 -6.32
N LEU A 319 9.93 17.21 -6.51
CA LEU A 319 10.75 16.12 -5.99
C LEU A 319 12.19 16.20 -6.49
N ARG A 320 12.40 16.28 -7.81
CA ARG A 320 13.73 16.32 -8.42
C ARG A 320 14.53 17.55 -7.95
N LYS A 321 13.88 18.72 -7.91
CA LYS A 321 14.50 19.96 -7.41
C LYS A 321 14.84 19.83 -5.92
N GLY A 322 13.93 19.31 -5.11
CA GLY A 322 14.12 19.11 -3.68
C GLY A 322 15.24 18.13 -3.35
N LEU A 323 15.29 16.97 -4.02
CA LEU A 323 16.39 16.00 -3.86
C LEU A 323 17.74 16.56 -4.33
N GLY A 324 17.74 17.40 -5.37
CA GLY A 324 18.92 18.15 -5.79
C GLY A 324 19.43 19.08 -4.69
N LYS A 325 18.53 19.89 -4.11
CA LYS A 325 18.85 20.81 -3.00
C LYS A 325 19.31 20.07 -1.75
N LEU A 326 18.66 18.97 -1.40
CA LEU A 326 19.04 18.09 -0.28
C LEU A 326 20.46 17.56 -0.46
N GLN A 327 20.82 17.08 -1.65
CA GLN A 327 22.17 16.59 -1.93
C GLN A 327 23.23 17.68 -1.77
N THR A 328 22.96 18.89 -2.27
CA THR A 328 23.89 20.02 -2.11
C THR A 328 24.08 20.36 -0.64
N PHE A 329 23.00 20.51 0.12
CA PHE A 329 23.06 20.83 1.55
C PHE A 329 23.85 19.79 2.34
N VAL A 330 23.55 18.49 2.14
CA VAL A 330 24.23 17.38 2.83
C VAL A 330 25.74 17.37 2.53
N ARG A 331 26.16 17.80 1.33
CA ARG A 331 27.56 17.82 0.92
C ARG A 331 28.32 19.05 1.41
N GLU A 332 27.67 20.22 1.39
CA GLU A 332 28.39 21.51 1.44
C GLU A 332 28.10 22.31 2.72
N GLU A 333 26.93 22.13 3.33
CA GLU A 333 26.42 23.04 4.36
C GLU A 333 26.07 22.32 5.68
N TRP A 334 25.75 21.04 5.61
CA TRP A 334 25.26 20.30 6.79
C TRP A 334 26.38 20.02 7.79
N ASP A 335 26.33 20.70 8.93
CA ASP A 335 27.17 20.41 10.09
C ASP A 335 26.68 19.14 10.80
N SER A 336 27.18 18.00 10.33
CA SER A 336 26.86 16.68 10.88
C SER A 336 27.47 16.43 12.28
N ALA A 337 28.38 17.29 12.75
CA ALA A 337 28.97 17.14 14.09
C ALA A 337 28.04 17.69 15.21
N GLN A 338 26.94 18.36 14.87
CA GLN A 338 25.99 18.88 15.85
C GLN A 338 25.23 17.77 16.56
N LYS A 339 24.78 18.08 17.78
CA LYS A 339 23.90 17.19 18.55
C LYS A 339 22.56 17.04 17.83
N TYR A 340 22.08 15.79 17.72
CA TYR A 340 20.88 15.43 16.96
C TYR A 340 20.98 15.78 15.46
N PRO A 341 22.02 15.33 14.75
CA PRO A 341 22.30 15.77 13.39
C PRO A 341 21.15 15.45 12.43
N TRP A 342 20.49 14.29 12.60
CA TRP A 342 19.31 13.91 11.82
C TRP A 342 18.10 14.80 12.07
N ASN A 343 17.93 15.32 13.29
CA ASN A 343 16.89 16.30 13.56
C ASN A 343 17.21 17.66 12.90
N THR A 344 18.47 18.09 12.91
CA THR A 344 18.88 19.31 12.20
C THR A 344 18.59 19.19 10.71
N LEU A 345 18.91 18.04 10.09
CA LEU A 345 18.60 17.78 8.68
C LEU A 345 17.08 17.76 8.42
N TRP A 346 16.30 17.12 9.31
CA TRP A 346 14.83 17.12 9.21
C TRP A 346 14.23 18.53 9.31
N GLN A 347 14.68 19.33 10.27
CA GLN A 347 14.21 20.70 10.47
C GLN A 347 14.55 21.60 9.27
N TRP A 348 15.78 21.50 8.77
CA TRP A 348 16.18 22.15 7.53
C TRP A 348 15.26 21.74 6.37
N GLY A 349 15.02 20.43 6.20
CA GLY A 349 14.15 19.92 5.15
C GLY A 349 12.72 20.45 5.25
N GLY A 350 12.19 20.57 6.46
CA GLY A 350 10.87 21.14 6.72
C GLY A 350 10.72 22.60 6.31
N LEU A 351 11.80 23.38 6.37
CA LEU A 351 11.83 24.80 5.97
C LEU A 351 12.14 24.97 4.48
N GLU A 352 13.03 24.15 3.94
CA GLU A 352 13.70 24.41 2.66
C GLU A 352 13.18 23.57 1.48
N LEU A 353 12.42 22.51 1.76
CA LEU A 353 11.94 21.56 0.75
C LEU A 353 10.41 21.63 0.57
N PRO A 354 9.89 21.42 -0.67
CA PRO A 354 8.46 21.22 -0.88
C PRO A 354 7.98 19.92 -0.23
N ILE A 355 6.67 19.80 0.06
CA ILE A 355 6.07 18.67 0.78
C ILE A 355 6.45 17.31 0.17
N GLU A 356 6.43 17.19 -1.16
CA GLU A 356 6.86 15.99 -1.87
C GLU A 356 8.29 15.56 -1.49
N ALA A 357 9.25 16.50 -1.47
CA ALA A 357 10.63 16.22 -1.09
C ALA A 357 10.82 16.06 0.42
N GLN A 358 9.97 16.69 1.26
CA GLN A 358 9.97 16.44 2.70
C GLN A 358 9.59 14.98 3.03
N GLU A 359 8.57 14.45 2.38
CA GLU A 359 8.15 13.06 2.61
C GLU A 359 9.14 12.05 1.99
N ALA A 360 9.85 12.43 0.93
CA ALA A 360 11.00 11.66 0.44
C ALA A 360 12.18 11.69 1.43
N LEU A 361 12.51 12.86 2.01
CA LEU A 361 13.52 12.98 3.05
C LEU A 361 13.18 12.10 4.27
N LEU A 362 11.91 12.04 4.67
CA LEU A 362 11.48 11.13 5.73
C LEU A 362 11.86 9.68 5.41
N ALA A 363 11.50 9.19 4.22
CA ALA A 363 11.86 7.84 3.82
C ALA A 363 13.39 7.62 3.84
N LEU A 364 14.16 8.58 3.31
CA LEU A 364 15.62 8.54 3.30
C LEU A 364 16.24 8.49 4.71
N LEU A 365 15.68 9.24 5.67
CA LEU A 365 16.16 9.23 7.06
C LEU A 365 15.99 7.85 7.71
N LEU A 366 14.97 7.09 7.30
CA LEU A 366 14.72 5.77 7.87
C LEU A 366 15.66 4.69 7.30
N GLU A 367 16.12 4.81 6.05
CA GLU A 367 16.88 3.76 5.35
C GLU A 367 18.13 3.24 6.11
N PRO A 368 18.98 4.07 6.75
CA PRO A 368 20.18 3.60 7.45
C PRO A 368 19.93 2.99 8.84
N HIS A 369 18.69 3.04 9.33
CA HIS A 369 18.40 2.84 10.76
C HIS A 369 17.58 1.58 11.04
N GLY A 370 17.80 0.50 10.26
CA GLY A 370 17.02 -0.74 10.39
C GLY A 370 17.00 -1.34 11.80
N GLU A 371 18.16 -1.40 12.46
CA GLU A 371 18.26 -1.91 13.84
C GLU A 371 17.42 -1.13 14.86
N LEU A 372 17.12 0.15 14.56
CA LEU A 372 16.39 1.05 15.45
C LEU A 372 14.88 1.02 15.24
N ILE A 373 14.42 0.67 14.03
CA ILE A 373 13.03 0.90 13.62
C ILE A 373 12.32 -0.33 13.03
N ASP A 374 13.04 -1.37 12.59
CA ASP A 374 12.40 -2.48 11.90
C ASP A 374 11.44 -3.27 12.83
N ASP A 375 11.61 -3.18 14.16
CA ASP A 375 10.69 -3.73 15.18
C ASP A 375 9.30 -3.10 15.14
N LEU A 376 9.17 -1.91 14.57
CA LEU A 376 7.90 -1.19 14.47
C LEU A 376 6.95 -1.80 13.44
N GLY A 377 7.47 -2.61 12.51
CA GLY A 377 6.66 -3.33 11.53
C GLY A 377 5.62 -4.25 12.17
N ASP A 378 6.01 -4.92 13.26
CA ASP A 378 5.14 -5.82 14.03
C ASP A 378 3.99 -5.08 14.74
N GLN A 379 4.12 -3.76 14.92
CA GLN A 379 3.13 -2.91 15.58
C GLN A 379 2.11 -2.31 14.61
N MET A 380 2.23 -2.60 13.30
CA MET A 380 1.34 -2.08 12.26
C MET A 380 0.06 -2.92 12.07
N ALA A 381 -0.12 -3.96 12.87
CA ALA A 381 -1.31 -4.79 12.90
C ALA A 381 -2.01 -4.68 14.26
N ILE A 382 -3.34 -4.80 14.26
CA ILE A 382 -4.16 -4.72 15.47
C ILE A 382 -5.40 -5.59 15.29
N ASP A 383 -5.90 -6.16 16.39
CA ASP A 383 -7.26 -6.70 16.46
C ASP A 383 -8.22 -5.57 16.83
N GLU A 384 -9.02 -5.15 15.85
CA GLU A 384 -9.95 -4.04 16.01
C GLU A 384 -11.18 -4.43 16.87
N GLU A 385 -11.50 -5.71 17.04
CA GLU A 385 -12.68 -6.14 17.81
C GLU A 385 -12.54 -5.84 19.31
N ASP A 386 -11.32 -5.90 19.83
CA ASP A 386 -11.03 -5.65 21.24
C ASP A 386 -11.06 -4.16 21.61
N VAL A 387 -10.92 -3.27 20.62
CA VAL A 387 -10.69 -1.84 20.83
C VAL A 387 -11.97 -1.00 20.65
N ILE A 388 -12.97 -1.47 19.90
CA ILE A 388 -14.02 -0.62 19.30
C ILE A 388 -15.37 -0.70 20.06
N LYS A 389 -15.37 -0.41 21.37
CA LYS A 389 -16.62 -0.32 22.16
C LYS A 389 -16.92 1.14 22.53
N VAL A 390 -18.20 1.51 22.45
CA VAL A 390 -18.67 2.82 22.93
C VAL A 390 -18.68 2.80 24.46
N ASP A 391 -18.02 3.78 25.08
CA ASP A 391 -18.21 4.03 26.50
C ASP A 391 -19.48 4.86 26.72
N GLY A 392 -20.53 4.22 27.21
CA GLY A 392 -21.80 4.86 27.50
C GLY A 392 -21.79 5.72 28.77
N HIS A 393 -20.80 5.55 29.66
CA HIS A 393 -20.70 6.30 30.91
C HIS A 393 -20.08 7.69 30.71
N GLN A 394 -19.26 7.84 29.67
CA GLN A 394 -18.67 9.12 29.30
C GLN A 394 -19.77 10.20 29.21
N SER A 395 -19.50 11.36 29.77
CA SER A 395 -20.42 12.49 29.75
C SER A 395 -20.43 13.19 28.39
N ILE A 396 -21.54 13.84 28.03
CA ILE A 396 -21.61 14.66 26.81
C ILE A 396 -20.55 15.77 26.82
N GLY A 397 -20.23 16.34 27.99
CA GLY A 397 -19.19 17.35 28.13
C GLY A 397 -17.79 16.83 27.78
N GLU A 398 -17.46 15.59 28.18
CA GLU A 398 -16.20 14.94 27.76
C GLU A 398 -16.20 14.62 26.28
N LEU A 399 -17.31 14.11 25.73
CA LEU A 399 -17.43 13.84 24.30
C LEU A 399 -17.22 15.12 23.46
N ARG A 400 -17.79 16.26 23.88
CA ARG A 400 -17.57 17.57 23.25
C ARG A 400 -16.10 17.97 23.28
N LYS A 401 -15.39 17.77 24.41
CA LYS A 401 -13.95 18.06 24.50
C LYS A 401 -13.17 17.27 23.46
N HIS A 402 -13.39 15.96 23.36
CA HIS A 402 -12.73 15.14 22.33
C HIS A 402 -13.05 15.60 20.91
N LEU A 403 -14.31 15.96 20.67
CA LEU A 403 -14.76 16.48 19.39
C LEU A 403 -14.01 17.77 19.01
N TYR A 404 -13.91 18.76 19.92
CA TYR A 404 -13.18 20.00 19.67
C TYR A 404 -11.67 19.79 19.55
N SER A 405 -11.09 18.85 20.30
CA SER A 405 -9.64 18.58 20.27
C SER A 405 -9.18 17.82 19.03
N HIS A 406 -9.98 16.90 18.48
CA HIS A 406 -9.53 15.99 17.42
C HIS A 406 -10.21 16.23 16.07
N PHE A 407 -11.30 17.00 16.03
CA PHE A 407 -12.09 17.25 14.82
C PHE A 407 -12.26 18.73 14.50
N ALA A 408 -11.39 19.61 15.01
CA ALA A 408 -11.38 21.03 14.65
C ALA A 408 -11.35 21.24 13.12
N TRP A 409 -10.65 20.37 12.39
CA TRP A 409 -10.58 20.36 10.92
C TRP A 409 -11.95 20.17 10.23
N ALA A 410 -12.90 19.49 10.87
CA ALA A 410 -14.24 19.23 10.35
C ALA A 410 -15.25 20.31 10.79
N LEU A 411 -15.11 20.83 12.01
CA LEU A 411 -16.05 21.81 12.55
C LEU A 411 -15.97 23.19 11.90
N GLY A 412 -14.84 23.51 11.26
CA GLY A 412 -14.67 24.77 10.52
C GLY A 412 -15.29 24.78 9.12
N THR A 413 -15.82 23.65 8.64
CA THR A 413 -16.37 23.52 7.28
C THR A 413 -17.86 23.82 7.26
N ASP A 414 -18.29 24.68 6.33
CA ASP A 414 -19.70 24.91 6.04
C ASP A 414 -20.23 23.86 5.06
N TYR A 415 -20.86 22.82 5.59
CA TYR A 415 -21.44 21.73 4.80
C TYR A 415 -22.76 22.11 4.09
N GLN A 416 -23.26 23.35 4.24
CA GLN A 416 -24.37 23.85 3.43
C GLN A 416 -23.91 24.31 2.05
N GLN A 417 -22.62 24.61 1.89
CA GLN A 417 -22.04 24.99 0.59
C GLN A 417 -21.95 23.77 -0.34
N PRO A 418 -22.44 23.88 -1.59
CA PRO A 418 -22.38 22.78 -2.55
C PRO A 418 -20.97 22.22 -2.75
N GLU A 419 -19.94 23.07 -2.76
CA GLU A 419 -18.55 22.66 -2.98
C GLU A 419 -18.01 21.78 -1.84
N GLN A 420 -18.53 21.95 -0.61
CA GLN A 420 -18.15 21.16 0.56
C GLN A 420 -18.92 19.84 0.68
N CYS A 421 -19.99 19.68 -0.08
CA CYS A 421 -20.80 18.47 -0.16
C CYS A 421 -20.92 17.97 -1.62
N ALA A 422 -19.96 18.30 -2.47
CA ALA A 422 -20.06 18.08 -3.92
C ALA A 422 -20.13 16.59 -4.31
N ARG A 423 -19.62 15.70 -3.47
CA ARG A 423 -19.48 14.27 -3.80
C ARG A 423 -20.15 13.37 -2.78
N PHE A 424 -20.37 12.12 -3.17
CA PHE A 424 -20.85 11.07 -2.29
C PHE A 424 -20.21 9.72 -2.64
N TRP A 425 -19.84 8.96 -1.62
CA TRP A 425 -19.29 7.62 -1.79
C TRP A 425 -20.42 6.61 -1.87
N TYR A 426 -20.35 5.64 -2.78
CA TYR A 426 -21.35 4.58 -2.89
C TYR A 426 -20.70 3.27 -3.34
N VAL A 427 -21.41 2.14 -3.23
CA VAL A 427 -20.97 0.86 -3.82
C VAL A 427 -21.81 0.61 -5.06
N SER A 428 -21.14 0.40 -6.19
CA SER A 428 -21.81 0.03 -7.44
C SER A 428 -22.34 -1.40 -7.36
N GLU A 429 -23.60 -1.60 -7.74
CA GLU A 429 -24.22 -2.94 -7.82
C GLU A 429 -23.55 -3.81 -8.91
N GLU A 430 -23.34 -3.24 -10.10
CA GLU A 430 -22.70 -3.92 -11.22
C GLU A 430 -21.26 -4.35 -10.91
N LYS A 431 -20.50 -3.50 -10.19
CA LYS A 431 -19.06 -3.68 -10.01
C LYS A 431 -18.67 -4.19 -8.63
N LEU A 432 -19.60 -4.17 -7.67
CA LEU A 432 -19.39 -4.50 -6.26
C LEU A 432 -18.16 -3.78 -5.65
N GLU A 433 -17.92 -2.55 -6.11
CA GLU A 433 -16.77 -1.73 -5.74
C GLU A 433 -17.21 -0.34 -5.30
N PRO A 434 -16.47 0.27 -4.36
CA PRO A 434 -16.59 1.69 -4.05
C PRO A 434 -16.42 2.59 -5.26
N ARG A 435 -17.28 3.60 -5.34
CA ARG A 435 -17.30 4.66 -6.35
C ARG A 435 -17.54 6.00 -5.66
N LEU A 436 -17.24 7.06 -6.39
CA LEU A 436 -17.41 8.44 -5.96
C LEU A 436 -18.23 9.16 -7.04
N GLY A 437 -19.44 9.56 -6.68
CA GLY A 437 -20.38 10.25 -7.54
C GLY A 437 -20.45 11.75 -7.24
N GLU A 438 -20.95 12.52 -8.19
CA GLU A 438 -21.13 13.98 -8.09
C GLU A 438 -22.57 14.30 -7.63
N ARG A 439 -22.73 14.80 -6.39
CA ARG A 439 -24.01 14.91 -5.67
C ARG A 439 -25.07 15.74 -6.41
N TYR A 440 -24.65 16.78 -7.11
CA TYR A 440 -25.57 17.75 -7.73
C TYR A 440 -25.83 17.48 -9.21
N SER A 441 -25.15 16.49 -9.82
CA SER A 441 -25.30 16.15 -11.24
C SER A 441 -25.58 14.69 -11.51
N GLU A 442 -25.36 13.79 -10.54
CA GLU A 442 -25.57 12.36 -10.68
C GLU A 442 -26.62 11.84 -9.67
N PRO A 443 -27.49 10.89 -10.06
CA PRO A 443 -28.38 10.22 -9.13
C PRO A 443 -27.59 9.28 -8.19
N GLY A 444 -28.19 8.87 -7.07
CA GLY A 444 -27.61 7.85 -6.17
C GLY A 444 -27.09 8.38 -4.84
N ALA A 445 -27.21 9.69 -4.57
CA ALA A 445 -26.81 10.27 -3.29
C ALA A 445 -27.57 9.67 -2.09
N GLU A 446 -28.77 9.11 -2.31
CA GLU A 446 -29.54 8.37 -1.30
C GLU A 446 -28.89 7.04 -0.90
N ARG A 447 -27.93 6.54 -1.69
CA ARG A 447 -27.16 5.31 -1.42
C ARG A 447 -25.76 5.60 -0.84
N GLU A 448 -25.58 6.82 -0.34
CA GLU A 448 -24.30 7.27 0.21
C GLU A 448 -23.83 6.38 1.36
N GLN A 449 -22.56 6.01 1.29
CA GLN A 449 -21.83 5.33 2.35
C GLN A 449 -21.37 6.36 3.38
N PRO A 450 -21.33 6.00 4.69
CA PRO A 450 -21.00 6.93 5.77
C PRO A 450 -19.49 7.19 5.86
N LEU A 451 -18.89 7.71 4.78
CA LEU A 451 -17.48 8.08 4.67
C LEU A 451 -17.25 9.60 4.75
N ASP A 452 -18.33 10.37 4.88
CA ASP A 452 -18.42 11.81 5.07
C ASP A 452 -18.20 12.21 6.54
N ILE A 453 -17.09 11.73 7.13
CA ILE A 453 -16.84 11.81 8.58
C ILE A 453 -16.93 13.24 9.12
N GLY A 454 -16.38 14.21 8.39
CA GLY A 454 -16.44 15.61 8.83
C GLY A 454 -17.88 16.14 8.92
N ARG A 455 -18.75 15.80 7.96
CA ARG A 455 -20.17 16.18 7.97
C ARG A 455 -20.90 15.51 9.14
N GLN A 456 -20.69 14.21 9.35
CA GLN A 456 -21.27 13.48 10.49
C GLN A 456 -20.82 14.06 11.84
N VAL A 457 -19.56 14.50 11.97
CA VAL A 457 -19.07 15.16 13.18
C VAL A 457 -19.74 16.52 13.39
N ALA A 458 -19.91 17.32 12.33
CA ALA A 458 -20.61 18.60 12.42
C ALA A 458 -22.08 18.42 12.84
N GLU A 459 -22.76 17.41 12.30
CA GLU A 459 -24.12 17.03 12.70
C GLU A 459 -24.18 16.58 14.16
N LEU A 460 -23.25 15.73 14.61
CA LEU A 460 -23.14 15.33 16.01
C LEU A 460 -22.92 16.56 16.90
N ASN A 461 -22.00 17.45 16.55
CA ASN A 461 -21.72 18.66 17.31
C ASN A 461 -22.97 19.55 17.46
N ASN A 462 -23.77 19.69 16.40
CA ASN A 462 -25.02 20.43 16.45
C ASN A 462 -26.05 19.76 17.36
N LEU A 463 -26.24 18.45 17.22
CA LEU A 463 -27.12 17.67 18.11
C LEU A 463 -26.71 17.81 19.57
N LEU A 464 -25.41 17.72 19.85
CA LEU A 464 -24.92 17.77 21.22
C LEU A 464 -25.32 19.08 21.90
N LYS A 465 -25.44 20.23 21.22
CA LYS A 465 -25.79 21.54 21.82
C LYS A 465 -27.08 21.53 22.64
N GLU A 466 -28.01 20.63 22.33
CA GLU A 466 -29.30 20.50 23.01
C GLU A 466 -29.21 19.69 24.33
N TRP A 467 -28.04 19.12 24.63
CA TRP A 467 -27.84 18.22 25.77
C TRP A 467 -27.01 18.86 26.88
N SER A 468 -27.31 18.49 28.13
CA SER A 468 -26.50 18.88 29.29
C SER A 468 -25.14 18.17 29.27
N ASP A 469 -24.08 18.86 29.69
CA ASP A 469 -22.72 18.29 29.78
C ASP A 469 -22.65 17.05 30.67
N TRP A 470 -23.48 16.99 31.71
CA TRP A 470 -23.49 15.90 32.70
C TRP A 470 -24.24 14.65 32.24
N THR A 471 -24.96 14.72 31.12
CA THR A 471 -25.72 13.58 30.63
C THR A 471 -24.77 12.49 30.12
N PRO A 472 -24.96 11.21 30.48
CA PRO A 472 -24.17 10.13 29.91
C PRO A 472 -24.48 9.91 28.42
N VAL A 473 -23.45 9.57 27.64
CA VAL A 473 -23.55 9.21 26.21
C VAL A 473 -24.59 8.10 25.97
N ALA A 474 -24.74 7.16 26.90
CA ALA A 474 -25.75 6.11 26.81
C ALA A 474 -27.17 6.66 26.63
N HIS A 475 -27.53 7.76 27.33
CA HIS A 475 -28.86 8.36 27.22
C HIS A 475 -29.09 8.98 25.84
N LEU A 476 -28.07 9.64 25.28
CA LEU A 476 -28.12 10.16 23.91
C LEU A 476 -28.36 9.03 22.91
N LEU A 477 -27.59 7.94 23.00
CA LEU A 477 -27.64 6.85 22.03
C LEU A 477 -28.88 5.97 22.14
N LEU A 478 -29.57 5.96 23.29
CA LEU A 478 -30.89 5.34 23.41
C LEU A 478 -31.95 6.10 22.60
N LEU A 479 -31.85 7.42 22.52
CA LEU A 479 -32.80 8.26 21.74
C LEU A 479 -32.36 8.45 20.29
N ARG A 480 -31.04 8.48 20.03
CA ARG A 480 -30.42 8.80 18.74
C ARG A 480 -29.41 7.72 18.32
N PRO A 481 -29.85 6.46 18.12
CA PRO A 481 -28.96 5.34 17.83
C PRO A 481 -28.17 5.50 16.52
N GLU A 482 -28.65 6.31 15.58
CA GLU A 482 -27.97 6.60 14.31
C GLU A 482 -26.60 7.28 14.52
N PHE A 483 -26.38 7.97 15.64
CA PHE A 483 -25.10 8.60 15.98
C PHE A 483 -24.09 7.63 16.61
N ARG A 484 -24.45 6.36 16.84
CA ARG A 484 -23.57 5.38 17.51
C ARG A 484 -22.22 5.24 16.84
N SER A 485 -22.18 5.20 15.50
CA SER A 485 -20.94 5.04 14.74
C SER A 485 -20.01 6.23 14.92
N ILE A 486 -20.54 7.45 14.83
CA ILE A 486 -19.73 8.66 14.91
C ILE A 486 -19.31 8.99 16.35
N VAL A 487 -20.16 8.73 17.35
CA VAL A 487 -19.79 8.82 18.78
C VAL A 487 -18.63 7.88 19.10
N ARG A 488 -18.72 6.62 18.65
CA ARG A 488 -17.64 5.64 18.79
C ARG A 488 -16.34 6.14 18.17
N ARG A 489 -16.43 6.73 16.99
CA ARG A 489 -15.28 7.28 16.27
C ARG A 489 -14.63 8.45 17.03
N VAL A 490 -15.43 9.38 17.56
CA VAL A 490 -14.93 10.49 18.38
C VAL A 490 -14.21 9.99 19.64
N GLN A 491 -14.78 8.99 20.32
CA GLN A 491 -14.15 8.36 21.49
C GLN A 491 -12.82 7.69 21.13
N LEU A 492 -12.75 6.98 20.01
CA LEU A 492 -11.52 6.34 19.53
C LEU A 492 -10.40 7.35 19.24
N SER A 493 -10.71 8.45 18.57
CA SER A 493 -9.70 9.45 18.20
C SER A 493 -8.99 10.11 19.39
N ALA A 494 -9.58 10.03 20.60
CA ALA A 494 -8.92 10.46 21.84
C ALA A 494 -7.71 9.59 22.21
N HIS A 495 -7.72 8.32 21.83
CA HIS A 495 -6.66 7.36 22.09
C HIS A 495 -5.77 7.11 20.87
N TYR A 496 -6.28 7.41 19.68
CA TYR A 496 -5.61 7.13 18.41
C TYR A 496 -5.49 8.42 17.56
N PRO A 497 -4.49 9.29 17.81
CA PRO A 497 -4.39 10.61 17.16
C PRO A 497 -4.35 10.59 15.62
N PHE A 498 -3.77 9.54 15.03
CA PHE A 498 -3.70 9.30 13.58
C PHE A 498 -4.87 8.48 13.00
N ALA A 499 -5.96 8.29 13.75
CA ALA A 499 -7.12 7.51 13.31
C ALA A 499 -7.92 8.16 12.17
N GLU A 500 -7.80 9.48 12.03
CA GLU A 500 -8.61 10.26 11.11
C GLU A 500 -7.79 10.85 9.98
N ILE A 501 -8.29 10.70 8.76
CA ILE A 501 -7.88 11.55 7.65
C ILE A 501 -8.54 12.91 7.89
N GLN A 502 -7.73 13.91 8.23
CA GLN A 502 -8.20 15.23 8.66
C GLN A 502 -8.49 16.13 7.46
N GLU A 503 -9.40 15.69 6.58
CA GLU A 503 -9.80 16.40 5.36
C GLU A 503 -11.24 16.08 4.98
N ASN A 504 -11.90 17.00 4.27
CA ASN A 504 -13.26 16.79 3.77
C ASN A 504 -13.27 15.82 2.57
N LEU A 505 -13.63 14.55 2.81
CA LEU A 505 -13.63 13.49 1.80
C LEU A 505 -14.80 13.54 0.79
N ILE A 506 -15.70 14.51 0.92
CA ILE A 506 -16.82 14.75 0.01
C ILE A 506 -16.78 16.13 -0.66
N SER A 507 -15.69 16.87 -0.48
CA SER A 507 -15.45 18.15 -1.16
C SER A 507 -15.18 17.97 -2.66
N ALA A 508 -15.50 19.01 -3.44
CA ALA A 508 -15.13 19.13 -4.86
C ALA A 508 -13.60 19.10 -5.08
N GLU A 509 -12.83 19.59 -4.10
CA GLU A 509 -11.36 19.68 -4.20
C GLU A 509 -10.64 18.38 -3.80
N MET A 510 -11.36 17.42 -3.23
CA MET A 510 -10.79 16.16 -2.79
C MET A 510 -10.16 15.39 -3.96
N LEU A 511 -8.95 14.87 -3.78
CA LEU A 511 -8.27 14.05 -4.79
C LEU A 511 -8.11 12.61 -4.28
N PRO A 512 -8.95 11.66 -4.71
CA PRO A 512 -8.88 10.27 -4.24
C PRO A 512 -7.51 9.62 -4.44
N ILE A 513 -6.81 9.98 -5.51
CA ILE A 513 -5.43 9.50 -5.77
C ILE A 513 -4.46 9.76 -4.61
N ASN A 514 -4.68 10.78 -3.77
CA ASN A 514 -3.83 11.03 -2.60
C ASN A 514 -4.00 9.93 -1.53
N LEU A 515 -5.22 9.43 -1.33
CA LEU A 515 -5.50 8.28 -0.46
C LEU A 515 -4.84 7.02 -1.02
N LEU A 516 -5.01 6.79 -2.32
CA LEU A 516 -4.45 5.61 -3.00
C LEU A 516 -2.93 5.61 -2.89
N ARG A 517 -2.27 6.74 -3.23
CA ARG A 517 -0.81 6.86 -3.13
C ARG A 517 -0.31 6.60 -1.72
N SER A 518 -0.97 7.14 -0.69
CA SER A 518 -0.58 6.92 0.71
C SER A 518 -0.57 5.43 1.06
N LYS A 519 -1.65 4.72 0.75
CA LYS A 519 -1.74 3.26 1.00
C LYS A 519 -0.72 2.47 0.18
N LEU A 520 -0.56 2.82 -1.09
CA LEU A 520 0.37 2.12 -1.99
C LEU A 520 1.84 2.36 -1.62
N ALA A 521 2.17 3.51 -1.01
CA ALA A 521 3.50 3.74 -0.41
C ALA A 521 3.75 2.78 0.77
N PHE A 522 2.77 2.55 1.64
CA PHE A 522 2.86 1.50 2.67
C PHE A 522 3.01 0.11 2.07
N PHE A 523 2.42 -0.17 0.91
CA PHE A 523 2.64 -1.46 0.23
C PHE A 523 4.09 -1.58 -0.27
N GLY A 524 4.72 -0.46 -0.64
CA GLY A 524 6.10 -0.39 -1.12
C GLY A 524 6.26 0.11 -2.55
N ALA A 525 5.20 0.66 -3.16
CA ALA A 525 5.26 1.22 -4.50
C ALA A 525 6.18 2.45 -4.53
N THR A 526 7.12 2.49 -5.49
CA THR A 526 8.13 3.56 -5.62
C THR A 526 7.75 4.63 -6.63
N ARG A 527 6.90 4.29 -7.61
CA ARG A 527 6.48 5.19 -8.69
C ARG A 527 4.95 5.13 -8.85
N PHE A 528 4.35 6.30 -9.00
CA PHE A 528 2.91 6.49 -9.13
C PHE A 528 2.60 7.23 -10.43
N ASP A 529 1.77 6.64 -11.27
CA ASP A 529 1.38 7.21 -12.55
C ASP A 529 -0.15 7.35 -12.62
N PRO A 530 -0.69 8.49 -12.13
CA PRO A 530 -2.12 8.76 -12.18
C PRO A 530 -2.60 8.80 -13.62
N ARG A 531 -3.76 8.20 -13.88
CA ARG A 531 -4.41 8.23 -15.20
C ARG A 531 -5.71 9.01 -15.20
N SER A 532 -6.16 9.40 -14.01
CA SER A 532 -7.17 10.41 -13.70
C SER A 532 -6.97 10.81 -12.23
N ASP A 533 -7.89 11.61 -11.68
CA ASP A 533 -8.01 11.90 -10.26
C ASP A 533 -8.52 10.72 -9.41
N ARG A 534 -9.02 9.64 -10.04
CA ARG A 534 -9.68 8.50 -9.36
C ARG A 534 -8.89 7.18 -9.40
N TRP A 535 -7.81 7.07 -10.18
CA TRP A 535 -7.00 5.85 -10.25
C TRP A 535 -5.55 6.10 -10.68
N VAL A 536 -4.68 5.18 -10.25
CA VAL A 536 -3.22 5.27 -10.38
C VAL A 536 -2.62 3.93 -10.78
N ARG A 537 -1.60 3.97 -11.66
CA ARG A 537 -0.77 2.81 -12.00
C ARG A 537 0.51 2.82 -11.17
N ILE A 538 0.92 1.63 -10.74
CA ILE A 538 2.17 1.41 -10.00
C ILE A 538 2.86 0.12 -10.49
N SER A 539 4.09 -0.10 -10.04
CA SER A 539 4.76 -1.40 -10.10
C SER A 539 5.22 -1.77 -8.68
N LEU A 540 4.97 -3.02 -8.29
CA LEU A 540 5.43 -3.59 -7.01
C LEU A 540 6.65 -4.48 -7.24
N PHE A 541 7.53 -4.58 -6.24
CA PHE A 541 8.76 -5.37 -6.26
C PHE A 541 9.77 -4.99 -7.36
N GLN A 542 9.60 -3.87 -8.06
CA GLN A 542 10.61 -3.38 -9.00
C GLN A 542 11.89 -3.01 -8.24
N GLY A 543 13.03 -3.55 -8.68
CA GLY A 543 14.34 -3.38 -8.02
C GLY A 543 14.62 -4.39 -6.89
N GLU A 544 13.61 -5.11 -6.42
CA GLU A 544 13.75 -6.10 -5.35
C GLU A 544 14.32 -7.43 -5.88
N PRO A 545 14.93 -8.29 -5.04
CA PRO A 545 15.42 -9.59 -5.45
C PRO A 545 14.31 -10.55 -5.90
N TYR A 546 14.68 -11.50 -6.76
CA TYR A 546 13.84 -12.66 -7.11
C TYR A 546 14.03 -13.80 -6.09
N PRO A 547 13.14 -14.81 -6.07
CA PRO A 547 13.23 -15.91 -5.10
C PRO A 547 14.58 -16.64 -5.08
N ASP A 548 15.21 -16.82 -6.25
CA ASP A 548 16.52 -17.44 -6.41
C ASP A 548 17.70 -16.54 -5.99
N GLU A 549 17.46 -15.25 -5.75
CA GLU A 549 18.48 -14.27 -5.37
C GLU A 549 18.43 -13.90 -3.87
N LEU A 550 17.31 -14.18 -3.19
CA LEU A 550 16.99 -13.61 -1.87
C LEU A 550 18.09 -13.85 -0.83
N ASN A 551 18.67 -15.06 -0.80
CA ASN A 551 19.69 -15.44 0.17
C ASN A 551 21.04 -14.72 -0.04
N HIS A 552 21.27 -14.17 -1.23
CA HIS A 552 22.51 -13.48 -1.59
C HIS A 552 22.33 -11.98 -1.77
N ALA A 553 21.09 -11.49 -1.83
CA ALA A 553 20.78 -10.08 -2.03
C ALA A 553 20.71 -9.32 -0.71
N ASP A 554 21.17 -8.07 -0.70
CA ASP A 554 20.85 -7.14 0.37
C ASP A 554 19.38 -6.74 0.26
N VAL A 555 18.63 -6.97 1.34
CA VAL A 555 17.23 -6.59 1.45
C VAL A 555 17.19 -5.46 2.45
N SER A 556 16.92 -4.24 1.98
CA SER A 556 16.87 -3.06 2.85
C SER A 556 15.63 -3.04 3.72
#